data_AF-D5H801-F1
#
_entry.id   AF-D5H801-F1
#
_cell.length_a   1.000
_cell.length_b   1.000
_cell.length_c   1.000
_cell.angle_alpha   90.00
_cell.angle_beta   90.00
_cell.angle_gamma   90.00
#
_symmetry.space_group_name_H-M   'P 1'
#
loop_
_entity.id
_entity.type
_entity.pdbx_description
1 polymer ?
#
loop_
_entity_poly.entity_id
_entity_poly.type
_entity_poly.pdbx_seq_one_letter_code
_entity_poly.pdbx_strand_id
1 'polypeptide(L)'
;MDLFRPVFLGVAGALLCAGGLLLVGCDGAGSKRASLYERLTGKWKIERVEGALIAPTRLDSVRLAFRRDDNGPRYRISGPPPSGSAELPIEGAVVLTRGNELQMASGFRRVVIWNYKFQGSQALLAVRSGSLAFLNALTSEGTSSPNMKLRLAPVDR
;
A
#
# COMPACT_ATOMS: atom_id res chain seq x y z
N MET A 1 -64.86 43.86 21.63
CA MET A 1 -65.48 42.79 20.84
C MET A 1 -64.40 42.19 19.97
N ASP A 2 -64.05 40.95 20.31
CA ASP A 2 -63.46 39.86 19.50
C ASP A 2 -62.08 40.08 18.85
N LEU A 3 -60.99 39.48 19.39
CA LEU A 3 -60.55 38.07 19.26
C LEU A 3 -60.30 37.66 17.81
N PHE A 4 -59.04 37.70 17.36
CA PHE A 4 -58.45 36.67 16.49
C PHE A 4 -56.91 36.66 16.61
N ARG A 5 -56.40 35.65 17.31
CA ARG A 5 -55.05 35.09 17.12
C ARG A 5 -55.20 33.84 16.23
N PRO A 6 -54.26 33.61 15.31
CA PRO A 6 -53.48 32.36 15.36
C PRO A 6 -51.99 32.69 15.22
N VAL A 7 -51.13 32.37 16.19
CA VAL A 7 -50.40 31.10 16.28
C VAL A 7 -49.84 30.66 14.94
N PHE A 8 -48.62 31.13 14.61
CA PHE A 8 -47.63 30.34 13.87
C PHE A 8 -46.24 30.65 14.44
N LEU A 9 -46.04 30.13 15.66
CA LEU A 9 -44.71 29.82 16.17
C LEU A 9 -44.15 28.65 15.34
N GLY A 10 -42.93 28.79 14.84
CA GLY A 10 -42.01 27.65 14.73
C GLY A 10 -41.97 26.88 13.42
N VAL A 11 -41.52 27.48 12.31
CA VAL A 11 -40.85 26.70 11.22
C VAL A 11 -39.64 27.44 10.62
N ALA A 12 -39.16 28.54 11.22
CA ALA A 12 -38.00 29.27 10.68
C ALA A 12 -36.65 28.87 11.33
N GLY A 13 -36.64 27.98 12.33
CA GLY A 13 -35.46 27.70 13.17
C GLY A 13 -34.79 26.33 13.01
N ALA A 14 -35.26 25.46 12.10
CA ALA A 14 -34.86 24.05 12.09
C ALA A 14 -34.13 23.56 10.82
N LEU A 15 -33.68 24.45 9.93
CA LEU A 15 -32.95 24.06 8.71
C LEU A 15 -31.45 24.40 8.70
N LEU A 16 -30.92 25.05 9.73
CA LEU A 16 -29.51 25.45 9.79
C LEU A 16 -28.58 24.44 10.51
N CYS A 17 -29.10 23.37 11.11
CA CYS A 17 -28.28 22.38 11.83
C CYS A 17 -27.98 21.10 11.05
N ALA A 18 -28.51 20.92 9.84
CA ALA A 18 -28.30 19.71 9.04
C ALA A 18 -27.12 19.78 8.05
N GLY A 19 -26.46 20.94 7.90
CA GLY A 19 -25.38 21.15 6.93
C GLY A 19 -23.96 21.02 7.47
N GLY A 20 -23.77 21.01 8.80
CA GLY A 20 -22.44 21.16 9.42
C GLY A 20 -21.63 19.89 9.64
N LEU A 21 -22.20 18.70 9.46
CA LEU A 21 -21.59 17.42 9.87
C LEU A 21 -20.80 16.68 8.78
N LEU A 22 -20.70 17.22 7.56
CA LEU A 22 -19.99 16.55 6.46
C LEU A 22 -18.51 16.96 6.30
N LEU A 23 -18.01 17.92 7.07
CA LEU A 23 -16.64 18.47 6.88
C LEU A 23 -15.58 17.98 7.88
N VAL A 24 -15.94 17.19 8.90
CA VAL A 24 -14.99 16.82 9.98
C VAL A 24 -14.36 15.42 9.81
N GLY A 25 -14.75 14.66 8.78
CA GLY A 25 -14.33 13.26 8.62
C GLY A 25 -13.22 12.95 7.60
N CYS A 26 -12.79 13.90 6.76
CA CYS A 26 -11.95 13.59 5.58
C CYS A 26 -10.44 13.66 5.80
N ASP A 27 -9.95 14.31 6.86
CA ASP A 27 -8.52 14.59 7.00
C ASP A 27 -7.71 13.41 7.60
N GLY A 28 -8.35 12.57 8.42
CA GLY A 28 -7.68 11.45 9.11
C GLY A 28 -7.20 10.32 8.17
N ALA A 29 -7.93 10.06 7.09
CA ALA A 29 -7.57 8.99 6.14
C ALA A 29 -6.42 9.41 5.22
N GLY A 30 -6.39 10.68 4.79
CA GLY A 30 -5.34 11.25 3.95
C GLY A 30 -4.01 11.34 4.69
N SER A 31 -4.02 11.92 5.90
CA SER A 31 -2.84 12.08 6.76
C SER A 31 -2.19 10.75 7.14
N LYS A 32 -2.98 9.74 7.53
CA LYS A 32 -2.47 8.39 7.83
C LYS A 32 -1.80 7.74 6.61
N ARG A 33 -2.41 7.88 5.43
CA ARG A 33 -1.84 7.33 4.19
C ARG A 33 -0.53 8.05 3.80
N ALA A 34 -0.48 9.36 3.96
CA ALA A 34 0.73 10.14 3.72
C ALA A 34 1.87 9.69 4.64
N SER A 35 1.61 9.54 5.95
CA SER A 35 2.59 9.05 6.94
C SER A 35 3.10 7.63 6.64
N LEU A 36 2.20 6.71 6.27
CA LEU A 36 2.60 5.36 5.86
C LEU A 36 3.50 5.38 4.63
N TYR A 37 3.18 6.25 3.67
CA TYR A 37 3.99 6.39 2.47
C TYR A 37 5.37 6.97 2.76
N GLU A 38 5.45 8.02 3.58
CA GLU A 38 6.73 8.61 3.99
C GLU A 38 7.60 7.56 4.66
N ARG A 39 7.03 6.76 5.56
CA ARG A 39 7.77 5.69 6.22
C ARG A 39 8.20 4.56 5.27
N LEU A 40 7.47 4.35 4.17
CA LEU A 40 7.81 3.36 3.13
C LEU A 40 8.87 3.88 2.17
N THR A 41 8.96 5.20 2.00
CA THR A 41 9.89 5.86 1.09
C THR A 41 11.33 5.53 1.47
N GLY A 42 12.15 5.17 0.49
CA GLY A 42 13.54 4.76 0.70
C GLY A 42 13.91 3.46 -0.01
N LYS A 43 15.11 2.97 0.26
CA LYS A 43 15.67 1.74 -0.30
C LYS A 43 15.54 0.59 0.70
N TRP A 44 15.16 -0.58 0.20
CA TRP A 44 14.87 -1.77 0.96
C TRP A 44 15.58 -2.98 0.36
N LYS A 45 16.06 -3.87 1.21
CA LYS A 45 16.53 -5.21 0.86
C LYS A 45 15.55 -6.25 1.37
N ILE A 46 15.45 -7.38 0.66
CA ILE A 46 14.71 -8.54 1.15
C ILE A 46 15.60 -9.22 2.19
N GLU A 47 15.23 -9.11 3.47
CA GLU A 47 15.98 -9.71 4.58
C GLU A 47 15.61 -11.18 4.75
N ARG A 48 14.30 -11.48 4.66
CA ARG A 48 13.78 -12.83 4.85
C ARG A 48 12.53 -13.03 4.04
N VAL A 49 12.39 -14.25 3.55
CA VAL A 49 11.14 -14.78 3.03
C VAL A 49 10.69 -15.87 3.99
N GLU A 50 9.51 -15.69 4.60
CA GLU A 50 8.89 -16.67 5.47
C GLU A 50 7.84 -17.46 4.69
N GLY A 51 7.77 -18.77 4.94
CA GLY A 51 6.98 -19.71 4.17
C GLY A 51 7.86 -20.67 3.36
N ALA A 52 7.29 -21.78 2.91
CA ALA A 52 8.04 -22.76 2.12
C ALA A 52 8.34 -22.17 0.73
N LEU A 53 9.59 -21.79 0.50
CA LEU A 53 10.17 -21.78 -0.84
C LEU A 53 10.63 -23.20 -1.14
N ILE A 54 10.26 -23.75 -2.29
CA ILE A 54 10.66 -25.11 -2.68
C ILE A 54 12.18 -25.21 -2.88
N ALA A 55 12.83 -24.10 -3.24
CA ALA A 55 14.29 -24.00 -3.37
C ALA A 55 14.83 -22.74 -2.66
N PRO A 56 16.01 -22.81 -2.01
CA PRO A 56 16.66 -21.65 -1.41
C PRO A 56 17.03 -20.64 -2.50
N THR A 57 16.18 -19.64 -2.69
CA THR A 57 16.46 -18.54 -3.63
C THR A 57 17.20 -17.44 -2.93
N ARG A 58 18.37 -17.06 -3.46
CA ARG A 58 19.14 -15.90 -2.98
C ARG A 58 18.50 -14.61 -3.50
N LEU A 59 17.81 -13.91 -2.60
CA LEU A 59 17.17 -12.61 -2.86
C LEU A 59 17.94 -11.44 -2.21
N ASP A 60 19.12 -11.71 -1.67
CA ASP A 60 20.00 -10.77 -0.96
C ASP A 60 20.55 -9.67 -1.86
N SER A 61 20.56 -9.88 -3.18
CA SER A 61 20.94 -8.89 -4.19
C SER A 61 19.76 -8.08 -4.74
N VAL A 62 18.51 -8.49 -4.46
CA VAL A 62 17.30 -7.79 -4.87
C VAL A 62 17.08 -6.56 -3.98
N ARG A 63 16.76 -5.43 -4.61
CA ARG A 63 16.51 -4.14 -3.97
C ARG A 63 15.16 -3.61 -4.42
N LEU A 64 14.37 -3.14 -3.45
CA LEU A 64 13.14 -2.41 -3.68
C LEU A 64 13.37 -0.95 -3.29
N ALA A 65 12.99 -0.02 -4.14
CA ALA A 65 13.01 1.41 -3.83
C ALA A 65 11.60 1.96 -3.98
N PHE A 66 11.14 2.73 -2.98
CA PHE A 66 9.89 3.49 -3.06
C PHE A 66 10.22 4.97 -3.04
N ARG A 67 9.64 5.73 -3.98
CA ARG A 67 9.89 7.17 -4.13
C ARG A 67 8.62 7.90 -4.56
N ARG A 68 8.44 9.12 -4.09
CA ARG A 68 7.46 10.05 -4.65
C ARG A 68 8.15 10.92 -5.69
N ASP A 69 7.61 10.93 -6.90
CA ASP A 69 7.98 11.91 -7.92
C ASP A 69 6.74 12.72 -8.34
N ASP A 70 6.90 13.57 -9.36
CA ASP A 70 5.84 14.46 -9.85
C ASP A 70 4.62 13.68 -10.38
N ASN A 71 4.81 12.43 -10.80
CA ASN A 71 3.73 11.54 -11.25
C ASN A 71 3.13 10.71 -10.10
N GLY A 72 3.56 11.00 -8.86
CA GLY A 72 3.09 10.40 -7.64
C GLY A 72 3.99 9.27 -7.10
N PRO A 73 3.45 8.46 -6.19
CA PRO A 73 4.15 7.31 -5.62
C PRO A 73 4.57 6.25 -6.65
N ARG A 74 5.86 5.91 -6.67
CA ARG A 74 6.43 4.83 -7.51
C ARG A 74 7.24 3.84 -6.71
N TYR A 75 7.46 2.67 -7.31
CA TYR A 75 8.39 1.66 -6.84
C TYR A 75 9.32 1.22 -7.97
N ARG A 76 10.51 0.75 -7.61
CA ARG A 76 11.47 0.10 -8.51
C ARG A 76 12.05 -1.13 -7.86
N ILE A 77 12.15 -2.21 -8.61
CA ILE A 77 12.82 -3.46 -8.26
C ILE A 77 14.08 -3.53 -9.11
N SER A 78 15.21 -3.80 -8.47
CA SER A 78 16.52 -3.91 -9.12
C SER A 78 17.36 -5.00 -8.48
N GLY A 79 18.40 -5.43 -9.18
CA GLY A 79 19.27 -6.52 -8.78
C GLY A 79 19.66 -7.35 -10.00
N PRO A 80 20.66 -8.23 -9.89
CA PRO A 80 20.92 -9.21 -10.94
C PRO A 80 19.69 -10.09 -11.10
N PRO A 81 19.29 -10.42 -12.35
CA PRO A 81 18.21 -11.36 -12.55
C PRO A 81 18.59 -12.69 -11.88
N PRO A 82 17.65 -13.32 -11.14
CA PRO A 82 17.79 -14.73 -10.77
C PRO A 82 18.10 -15.53 -12.05
N SER A 83 19.00 -16.52 -12.00
CA SER A 83 19.34 -17.34 -13.18
C SER A 83 18.06 -17.89 -13.82
N GLY A 84 17.66 -17.39 -15.00
CA GLY A 84 16.44 -17.80 -15.70
C GLY A 84 15.15 -16.97 -15.43
N SER A 85 15.20 -15.89 -14.66
CA SER A 85 14.05 -15.00 -14.38
C SER A 85 14.07 -13.71 -15.23
N ALA A 86 12.91 -13.03 -15.31
CA ALA A 86 12.60 -11.86 -16.12
C ALA A 86 13.59 -10.68 -15.98
N GLU A 87 13.67 -9.84 -17.02
CA GLU A 87 14.47 -8.62 -17.09
C GLU A 87 14.17 -7.70 -15.90
N LEU A 88 15.08 -7.68 -14.91
CA LEU A 88 15.20 -6.58 -13.98
C LEU A 88 15.96 -5.45 -14.68
N PRO A 89 15.60 -4.16 -14.45
CA PRO A 89 14.70 -3.67 -13.41
C PRO A 89 13.21 -3.62 -13.80
N ILE A 90 12.33 -3.75 -12.80
CA ILE A 90 10.88 -3.50 -12.94
C ILE A 90 10.54 -2.18 -12.23
N GLU A 91 9.74 -1.33 -12.86
CA GLU A 91 9.27 -0.07 -12.27
C GLU A 91 7.76 0.11 -12.48
N GLY A 92 7.08 0.72 -11.52
CA GLY A 92 5.66 1.01 -11.63
C GLY A 92 5.14 1.98 -10.57
N ALA A 93 3.85 2.28 -10.68
CA ALA A 93 3.11 3.09 -9.73
C ALA A 93 2.76 2.26 -8.50
N VAL A 94 2.75 2.89 -7.33
CA VAL A 94 2.35 2.27 -6.07
C VAL A 94 1.18 3.02 -5.46
N VAL A 95 0.21 2.29 -4.90
CA VAL A 95 -0.99 2.84 -4.29
C VAL A 95 -1.13 2.21 -2.90
N LEU A 96 -1.24 3.03 -1.87
CA LEU A 96 -1.64 2.58 -0.54
C LEU A 96 -3.15 2.74 -0.42
N THR A 97 -3.92 1.65 -0.38
CA THR A 97 -5.39 1.75 -0.27
C THR A 97 -5.79 2.00 1.19
N ARG A 98 -7.10 2.20 1.46
CA ARG A 98 -7.59 2.37 2.84
C ARG A 98 -7.35 1.07 3.61
N GLY A 99 -6.40 1.11 4.55
CA GLY A 99 -6.03 -0.04 5.39
C GLY A 99 -4.54 -0.35 5.32
N ASN A 100 -4.23 -1.64 5.41
CA ASN A 100 -2.89 -2.21 5.44
C ASN A 100 -2.57 -2.87 4.09
N GLU A 101 -2.79 -2.15 2.99
CA GLU A 101 -2.73 -2.72 1.64
C GLU A 101 -1.81 -1.87 0.75
N LEU A 102 -0.79 -2.54 0.20
CA LEU A 102 0.16 -1.97 -0.75
C LEU A 102 -0.11 -2.56 -2.13
N GLN A 103 -0.51 -1.72 -3.07
CA GLN A 103 -0.81 -2.10 -4.44
C GLN A 103 0.29 -1.60 -5.37
N MET A 104 0.94 -2.51 -6.09
CA MET A 104 1.76 -2.20 -7.25
C MET A 104 0.83 -2.17 -8.46
N ALA A 105 0.42 -0.97 -8.85
CA ALA A 105 -0.65 -0.74 -9.82
C ALA A 105 -0.18 -0.90 -11.27
N SER A 106 1.12 -0.81 -11.52
CA SER A 106 1.75 -1.06 -12.82
C SER A 106 3.12 -1.73 -12.65
N GLY A 107 3.78 -2.07 -13.76
CA GLY A 107 5.08 -2.78 -13.78
C GLY A 107 4.97 -4.31 -13.87
N PHE A 108 3.78 -4.87 -13.60
CA PHE A 108 3.46 -6.28 -13.79
C PHE A 108 2.28 -6.43 -14.76
N ARG A 109 2.15 -7.62 -15.40
CA ARG A 109 1.01 -7.95 -16.28
C ARG A 109 -0.36 -7.88 -15.56
N ARG A 110 -0.36 -7.97 -14.24
CA ARG A 110 -1.56 -7.88 -13.39
C ARG A 110 -1.23 -7.00 -12.19
N VAL A 111 -2.26 -6.36 -11.63
CA VAL A 111 -2.13 -5.63 -10.37
C VAL A 111 -1.65 -6.58 -9.29
N VAL A 112 -0.63 -6.17 -8.54
CA VAL A 112 -0.10 -6.91 -7.41
C VAL A 112 -0.49 -6.20 -6.12
N ILE A 113 -1.12 -6.91 -5.20
CA ILE A 113 -1.57 -6.39 -3.92
C ILE A 113 -0.90 -7.20 -2.80
N TRP A 114 -0.42 -6.48 -1.80
CA TRP A 114 0.17 -7.02 -0.58
C TRP A 114 -0.61 -6.55 0.63
N ASN A 115 -0.77 -7.45 1.60
CA ASN A 115 -1.05 -7.01 2.97
C ASN A 115 0.25 -6.47 3.57
N TYR A 116 0.21 -5.26 4.10
CA TYR A 116 1.37 -4.46 4.42
C TYR A 116 1.29 -3.90 5.83
N LYS A 117 2.36 -4.08 6.61
CA LYS A 117 2.52 -3.43 7.92
C LYS A 117 3.97 -3.18 8.23
N PHE A 118 4.23 -2.26 9.15
CA PHE A 118 5.56 -2.10 9.75
C PHE A 118 5.69 -2.89 11.05
N GLN A 119 6.89 -3.43 11.29
CA GLN A 119 7.34 -3.94 12.57
C GLN A 119 8.70 -3.29 12.90
N GLY A 120 8.71 -2.32 13.82
CA GLY A 120 9.89 -1.51 14.06
C GLY A 120 10.33 -0.75 12.80
N SER A 121 11.58 -0.92 12.38
CA SER A 121 12.11 -0.35 11.12
C SER A 121 11.81 -1.21 9.89
N GLN A 122 11.28 -2.43 10.06
CA GLN A 122 11.05 -3.38 8.99
C GLN A 122 9.66 -3.23 8.39
N ALA A 123 9.54 -3.51 7.09
CA ALA A 123 8.26 -3.63 6.40
C ALA A 123 7.95 -5.11 6.14
N LEU A 124 6.73 -5.53 6.47
CA LEU A 124 6.23 -6.88 6.20
C LEU A 124 5.19 -6.83 5.09
N LEU A 125 5.39 -7.66 4.06
CA LEU A 125 4.48 -7.87 2.95
C LEU A 125 3.99 -9.31 2.98
N ALA A 126 2.71 -9.50 3.28
CA ALA A 126 2.07 -10.82 3.22
C ALA A 126 1.27 -10.96 1.92
N VAL A 127 1.33 -12.16 1.33
CA VAL A 127 0.67 -12.48 0.06
C VAL A 127 -0.82 -12.11 0.09
N ARG A 128 -1.30 -11.57 -1.03
CA ARG A 128 -2.70 -11.31 -1.32
C ARG A 128 -2.92 -11.57 -2.83
N SER A 129 -3.72 -10.74 -3.50
CA SER A 129 -4.02 -10.91 -4.92
C SER A 129 -2.83 -10.50 -5.79
N GLY A 130 -2.44 -11.33 -6.75
CA GLY A 130 -1.39 -11.03 -7.72
C GLY A 130 0.05 -11.07 -7.16
N SER A 131 0.26 -11.10 -5.85
CA SER A 131 1.59 -11.11 -5.21
C SER A 131 2.47 -12.32 -5.55
N LEU A 132 1.86 -13.44 -5.96
CA LEU A 132 2.61 -14.58 -6.47
C LEU A 132 3.31 -14.23 -7.80
N ALA A 133 2.73 -13.38 -8.65
CA ALA A 133 3.38 -12.95 -9.89
C ALA A 133 4.63 -12.10 -9.61
N PHE A 134 4.59 -11.28 -8.55
CA PHE A 134 5.77 -10.58 -8.07
C PHE A 134 6.84 -11.56 -7.56
N LEU A 135 6.46 -12.54 -6.74
CA LEU A 135 7.40 -13.54 -6.21
C LEU A 135 8.04 -14.40 -7.30
N ASN A 136 7.26 -14.77 -8.31
CA ASN A 136 7.77 -15.50 -9.47
C ASN A 136 8.68 -14.64 -10.35
N ALA A 137 8.49 -13.31 -10.38
CA ALA A 137 9.45 -12.42 -11.04
C ALA A 137 10.77 -12.31 -10.26
N LEU A 138 10.74 -12.59 -8.95
CA LEU A 138 11.93 -12.56 -8.10
C LEU A 138 12.60 -13.93 -7.93
N THR A 139 11.93 -15.02 -8.25
CA THR A 139 12.46 -16.38 -8.05
C THR A 139 12.43 -17.15 -9.36
N SER A 140 13.52 -17.80 -9.72
CA SER A 140 13.64 -18.47 -11.02
C SER A 140 12.61 -19.60 -11.19
N GLU A 141 12.30 -20.38 -10.15
CA GLU A 141 11.45 -21.58 -10.28
C GLU A 141 10.76 -21.97 -8.96
N GLY A 142 10.16 -21.01 -8.24
CA GLY A 142 9.54 -21.28 -6.94
C GLY A 142 8.01 -21.31 -6.98
N THR A 143 7.40 -22.47 -6.74
CA THR A 143 5.97 -22.51 -6.37
C THR A 143 5.82 -21.79 -5.03
N SER A 144 5.22 -20.61 -5.06
CA SER A 144 5.07 -19.74 -3.90
C SER A 144 3.85 -20.18 -3.07
N SER A 145 4.03 -20.36 -1.75
CA SER A 145 2.96 -20.70 -0.83
C SER A 145 1.97 -19.53 -0.62
N PRO A 146 0.66 -19.77 -0.45
CA PRO A 146 -0.30 -18.69 -0.15
C PRO A 146 -0.04 -17.98 1.19
N ASN A 147 0.75 -18.59 2.09
CA ASN A 147 1.08 -18.03 3.41
C ASN A 147 2.43 -17.29 3.45
N MET A 148 3.02 -17.04 2.29
CA MET A 148 4.34 -16.45 2.19
C MET A 148 4.35 -14.97 2.62
N LYS A 149 5.43 -14.59 3.31
CA LYS A 149 5.66 -13.21 3.74
C LYS A 149 7.06 -12.77 3.35
N LEU A 150 7.20 -11.56 2.84
CA LEU A 150 8.48 -10.91 2.67
C LEU A 150 8.71 -9.93 3.81
N ARG A 151 9.90 -10.01 4.37
CA ARG A 151 10.42 -9.04 5.33
C ARG A 151 11.45 -8.17 4.64
N LEU A 152 11.17 -6.88 4.61
CA LEU A 152 12.02 -5.86 4.05
C LEU A 152 12.75 -5.13 5.17
N ALA A 153 14.07 -5.01 5.02
CA ALA A 153 14.90 -4.18 5.88
C ALA A 153 15.36 -2.93 5.11
N PRO A 154 15.45 -1.76 5.75
CA PRO A 154 16.01 -0.57 5.11
C PRO A 154 17.48 -0.82 4.76
N VAL A 155 17.94 -0.26 3.64
CA VAL A 155 19.34 -0.37 3.19
C VAL A 155 20.20 0.74 3.78
N ASP A 156 19.66 1.96 3.86
CA ASP A 156 20.29 3.13 4.48
C ASP A 156 19.16 3.99 5.10
N ARG A 157 19.36 4.50 6.32
CA ARG A 157 18.49 5.50 6.95
C ARG A 157 19.28 6.76 7.24
#